data_AF-A0A1S3MW45-F1
#
_entry.id   AF-A0A1S3MW45-F1
#
_cell.length_a   1.000
_cell.length_b   1.000
_cell.length_c   1.000
_cell.angle_alpha   90.00
_cell.angle_beta   90.00
_cell.angle_gamma   90.00
#
_symmetry.space_group_name_H-M   'P 1'
#
loop_
_entity.id
_entity.type
_entity.pdbx_description
1 polymer ?
#
loop_
_entity_poly.entity_id
_entity_poly.type
_entity_poly.pdbx_seq_one_letter_code
_entity_poly.pdbx_strand_id
1 'polypeptide(L)'
;MFYTLQMEDKNHRFVCIYRGPSHTYKVQRLTESTSYRFRIQACSDAGEGPFSDTHTFSTTKTVPSALKAPRVHQLEGNVCEVTWEAIPPMRGDRVNYVLQVLVGRESEYKQVTHTHTLSSCEDRCIFYYDLISQLSL
;
A
#
# COMPACT_ATOMS: atom_id res chain seq x y z
N MET A 1 -5.27 38.77 -5.18
CA MET A 1 -6.07 37.66 -4.60
C MET A 1 -5.22 36.40 -4.55
N PHE A 2 -5.23 35.69 -3.42
CA PHE A 2 -4.53 34.42 -3.23
C PHE A 2 -5.31 33.54 -2.25
N TYR A 3 -4.93 32.27 -2.13
CA TYR A 3 -5.54 31.31 -1.23
C TYR A 3 -4.54 30.90 -0.17
N THR A 4 -5.04 30.69 1.05
CA THR A 4 -4.27 30.09 2.15
C THR A 4 -4.86 28.73 2.47
N LEU A 5 -4.10 27.67 2.24
CA LEU A 5 -4.47 26.29 2.59
C LEU A 5 -3.79 25.92 3.90
N GLN A 6 -4.57 25.39 4.84
CA GLN A 6 -4.10 24.93 6.13
C GLN A 6 -4.37 23.44 6.34
N MET A 7 -3.45 22.77 7.02
CA MET A 7 -3.55 21.37 7.43
C MET A 7 -3.41 21.27 8.95
N GLU A 8 -4.20 20.40 9.57
CA GLU A 8 -4.12 20.13 11.01
C GLU A 8 -2.84 19.36 11.36
N ASP A 9 -2.08 19.84 12.35
CA ASP A 9 -0.92 19.15 12.91
C ASP A 9 -1.31 18.16 14.02
N LYS A 10 -0.32 17.46 14.56
CA LYS A 10 -0.52 16.49 15.66
C LYS A 10 -1.06 17.10 16.95
N ASN A 11 -0.97 18.43 17.10
CA ASN A 11 -1.42 19.17 18.26
C ASN A 11 -2.81 19.80 18.01
N HIS A 12 -3.52 19.34 16.97
CA HIS A 12 -4.82 19.86 16.55
C HIS A 12 -4.81 21.34 16.12
N ARG A 13 -3.65 21.84 15.68
CA ARG A 13 -3.51 23.21 15.19
C ARG A 13 -3.50 23.23 13.68
N PHE A 14 -4.25 24.14 13.08
CA PHE A 14 -4.20 24.37 11.64
C PHE A 14 -2.97 25.19 11.27
N VAL A 15 -2.06 24.60 10.49
CA VAL A 15 -0.82 25.21 10.03
C VAL A 15 -0.92 25.50 8.53
N CYS A 16 -0.48 26.69 8.11
CA CYS A 16 -0.42 27.05 6.69
C CYS A 16 0.58 26.16 5.95
N ILE A 17 0.08 25.42 4.95
CA ILE A 17 0.90 24.55 4.09
C ILE A 17 1.06 25.09 2.67
N TYR A 18 0.25 26.08 2.29
CA TYR A 18 0.37 26.78 1.01
C TYR A 18 -0.29 28.17 1.07
N ARG A 19 0.35 29.15 0.43
CA ARG A 19 -0.16 30.51 0.24
C ARG A 19 0.19 31.00 -1.16
N GLY A 20 -0.80 31.20 -2.01
CA GLY A 20 -0.56 31.64 -3.39
C GLY A 20 -1.82 31.65 -4.27
N PRO A 21 -1.69 32.06 -5.54
CA PRO A 21 -2.84 32.26 -6.43
C PRO A 21 -3.39 30.96 -7.05
N SER A 22 -2.63 29.86 -7.04
CA SER A 22 -3.06 28.57 -7.61
C SER A 22 -4.26 27.98 -6.85
N HIS A 23 -5.20 27.43 -7.62
CA HIS A 23 -6.36 26.67 -7.12
C HIS A 23 -6.05 25.19 -6.86
N THR A 24 -4.80 24.76 -7.12
CA THR A 24 -4.37 23.38 -6.93
C THR A 24 -3.03 23.34 -6.20
N TYR A 25 -2.92 22.45 -5.23
CA TYR A 25 -1.70 22.23 -4.46
C TYR A 25 -1.53 20.73 -4.17
N LYS A 26 -0.32 20.20 -4.43
CA LYS A 26 0.03 18.80 -4.16
C LYS A 26 0.80 18.69 -2.85
N VAL A 27 0.14 18.15 -1.83
CA VAL A 27 0.79 17.82 -0.55
C VAL A 27 1.60 16.53 -0.71
N GLN A 28 2.83 16.53 -0.22
CA GLN A 28 3.75 15.39 -0.30
C GLN A 28 4.21 14.97 1.10
N ARG A 29 4.88 13.81 1.20
CA ARG A 29 5.43 13.26 2.45
C ARG A 29 4.36 13.06 3.53
N LEU A 30 3.16 12.66 3.11
CA LEU A 30 2.12 12.20 4.03
C LEU A 30 2.46 10.79 4.51
N THR A 31 2.10 10.50 5.74
CA THR A 31 2.21 9.17 6.35
C THR A 31 1.04 8.34 5.88
N GLU A 32 1.28 7.09 5.52
CA GLU A 32 0.26 6.11 5.14
C GLU A 32 -0.71 5.83 6.28
N SER A 33 -1.90 5.29 5.95
CA SER A 33 -2.94 4.95 6.92
C SER A 33 -3.27 6.07 7.93
N THR A 34 -3.09 7.33 7.54
CA THR A 34 -3.27 8.50 8.40
C THR A 34 -4.36 9.40 7.84
N SER A 35 -5.24 9.89 8.71
CA SER A 35 -6.27 10.87 8.39
C SER A 35 -5.72 12.30 8.56
N TYR A 36 -5.91 13.13 7.55
CA TYR A 36 -5.48 14.51 7.50
C TYR A 36 -6.68 15.44 7.33
N ARG A 37 -6.69 16.56 8.06
CA ARG A 37 -7.76 17.55 8.04
C ARG A 37 -7.28 18.85 7.45
N PHE A 38 -8.06 19.42 6.54
CA PHE A 38 -7.71 20.60 5.77
C PHE A 38 -8.82 21.63 5.79
N ARG A 39 -8.43 22.90 5.71
CA ARG A 39 -9.33 24.03 5.46
C ARG A 39 -8.65 25.05 4.59
N ILE A 40 -9.41 25.78 3.79
CA ILE A 40 -8.90 26.81 2.88
C ILE A 40 -9.65 28.12 3.09
N GLN A 41 -8.98 29.25 2.88
CA GLN A 41 -9.62 30.55 2.81
C GLN A 41 -9.12 31.31 1.57
N ALA A 42 -9.96 32.22 1.07
CA ALA A 42 -9.60 33.16 0.03
C ALA A 42 -9.18 34.50 0.66
N CYS A 43 -8.08 35.08 0.19
CA CYS A 43 -7.56 36.35 0.66
C CYS A 43 -7.53 37.36 -0.50
N SER A 44 -8.08 38.54 -0.27
CA SER A 44 -8.16 39.65 -1.22
C SER A 44 -7.54 40.91 -0.62
N ASP A 45 -7.48 41.98 -1.39
CA ASP A 45 -6.96 43.27 -0.91
C ASP A 45 -7.87 43.89 0.17
N ALA A 46 -9.14 43.49 0.21
CA ALA A 46 -10.08 43.85 1.28
C ALA A 46 -9.88 43.03 2.57
N GLY A 47 -9.00 42.03 2.55
CA GLY A 47 -8.70 41.17 3.69
C GLY A 47 -8.96 39.68 3.45
N GLU A 48 -8.95 38.94 4.55
CA GLU A 48 -9.11 37.49 4.60
C GLU A 48 -10.60 37.11 4.70
N GLY A 49 -11.05 36.27 3.76
CA GLY A 49 -12.40 35.69 3.81
C GLY A 49 -12.51 34.59 4.86
N PRO A 50 -13.74 34.09 5.12
CA PRO A 50 -13.93 32.97 6.03
C PRO A 50 -13.23 31.71 5.52
N PHE A 51 -12.86 30.84 6.45
CA PHE A 51 -12.43 29.49 6.10
C PHE A 51 -13.60 28.66 5.57
N SER A 52 -13.28 27.72 4.69
CA SER A 52 -14.16 26.62 4.31
C SER A 52 -14.46 25.72 5.51
N ASP A 53 -15.44 24.83 5.32
CA ASP A 53 -15.57 23.66 6.17
C ASP A 53 -14.27 22.85 6.19
N THR A 54 -14.07 22.10 7.28
CA THR A 54 -12.92 21.21 7.41
C THR A 54 -13.18 19.91 6.65
N HIS A 55 -12.30 19.60 5.70
CA HIS A 55 -12.35 18.36 4.94
C HIS A 55 -11.31 17.36 5.44
N THR A 56 -11.70 16.09 5.57
CA THR A 56 -10.83 15.01 6.02
C THR A 56 -10.50 14.08 4.85
N PHE A 57 -9.23 13.78 4.65
CA PHE A 57 -8.75 12.81 3.67
C PHE A 57 -7.83 11.79 4.35
N SER A 58 -7.96 10.53 3.98
CA SER A 58 -7.14 9.45 4.54
C SER A 58 -6.24 8.86 3.47
N THR A 59 -4.95 8.72 3.78
CA THR A 59 -4.01 8.00 2.91
C THR A 59 -4.21 6.50 3.05
N THR A 60 -4.19 5.76 1.94
CA THR A 60 -4.22 4.30 1.97
C THR A 60 -2.90 3.72 2.50
N LYS A 61 -2.91 2.44 2.86
CA LYS A 61 -1.66 1.69 3.05
C LYS A 61 -0.97 1.53 1.69
N THR A 62 0.35 1.66 1.66
CA THR A 62 1.10 1.31 0.45
C THR A 62 1.16 -0.21 0.34
N VAL A 63 0.94 -0.73 -0.87
CA VAL A 63 1.19 -2.15 -1.14
C VAL A 63 2.67 -2.45 -0.92
N PRO A 64 3.03 -3.59 -0.31
CA PRO A 64 4.42 -4.00 -0.21
C PRO A 64 5.09 -3.93 -1.58
N SER A 65 6.39 -3.61 -1.59
CA SER A 65 7.18 -3.64 -2.82
C SER A 65 6.96 -4.97 -3.55
N ALA A 66 6.95 -4.95 -4.89
CA ALA A 66 6.75 -6.17 -5.65
C ALA A 66 7.69 -7.29 -5.15
N LEU A 67 7.12 -8.43 -4.77
CA LEU A 67 7.90 -9.60 -4.38
C LEU A 67 8.81 -10.01 -5.54
N LYS A 68 10.06 -10.34 -5.23
CA LYS A 68 10.91 -11.02 -6.21
C LYS A 68 10.35 -12.40 -6.49
N ALA A 69 10.55 -12.90 -7.71
CA ALA A 69 10.16 -14.24 -8.07
C ALA A 69 10.77 -15.27 -7.09
N PRO A 70 9.98 -16.22 -6.58
CA PRO A 70 10.48 -17.28 -5.71
C PRO A 70 11.51 -18.14 -6.44
N ARG A 71 12.49 -18.66 -5.69
CA ARG A 71 13.47 -19.63 -6.18
C ARG A 71 12.93 -21.03 -5.93
N VAL A 72 13.02 -21.88 -6.95
CA VAL A 72 12.63 -23.28 -6.88
C VAL A 72 13.90 -24.13 -6.94
N HIS A 73 14.07 -24.97 -5.92
CA HIS A 73 15.14 -25.96 -5.85
C HIS A 73 14.53 -27.35 -5.94
N GLN A 74 14.82 -28.08 -7.01
CA GLN A 74 14.38 -29.47 -7.15
C GLN A 74 15.13 -30.35 -6.14
N LEU A 75 14.38 -31.11 -5.34
CA LEU A 75 14.91 -32.14 -4.45
C LEU A 75 14.77 -33.51 -5.12
N GLU A 76 15.10 -34.58 -4.40
CA GLU A 76 14.96 -35.94 -4.94
C GLU A 76 13.49 -36.30 -5.23
N GLY A 77 13.25 -36.93 -6.37
CA GLY A 77 11.91 -37.32 -6.81
C GLY A 77 11.06 -36.13 -7.27
N ASN A 78 9.77 -36.14 -6.91
CA ASN A 78 8.79 -35.13 -7.31
C ASN A 78 8.71 -33.95 -6.32
N VAL A 79 9.71 -33.79 -5.45
CA VAL A 79 9.71 -32.79 -4.37
C VAL A 79 10.49 -31.56 -4.81
N CYS A 80 9.96 -30.37 -4.55
CA CYS A 80 10.68 -29.13 -4.73
C CYS A 80 10.60 -28.25 -3.47
N GLU A 81 11.70 -27.56 -3.21
CA GLU A 81 11.77 -26.52 -2.19
C GLU A 81 11.53 -25.17 -2.86
N VAL A 82 10.58 -24.39 -2.32
CA VAL A 82 10.29 -23.05 -2.81
C VAL A 82 10.69 -22.04 -1.74
N THR A 83 11.62 -21.15 -2.08
CA THR A 83 12.12 -20.11 -1.18
C THR A 83 11.87 -18.74 -1.78
N TRP A 84 11.47 -17.77 -0.94
CA TRP A 84 11.28 -16.38 -1.36
C TRP A 84 11.90 -15.43 -0.34
N GLU A 85 12.27 -14.24 -0.82
CA GLU A 85 12.75 -13.17 0.04
C GLU A 85 11.55 -12.53 0.75
N ALA A 86 11.48 -12.66 2.08
CA ALA A 86 10.43 -12.04 2.86
C ALA A 86 10.58 -10.51 2.81
N ILE A 87 9.49 -9.81 2.48
CA ILE A 87 9.46 -8.36 2.55
C ILE A 87 9.46 -7.96 4.03
N PRO A 88 10.31 -7.01 4.44
CA PRO A 88 10.28 -6.46 5.78
C PRO A 88 8.86 -5.99 6.16
N PRO A 89 8.38 -6.25 7.38
CA PRO A 89 7.06 -5.80 7.82
C PRO A 89 6.91 -4.29 7.58
N MET A 90 5.85 -3.89 6.89
CA MET A 90 5.58 -2.47 6.65
C MET A 90 5.07 -1.85 7.94
N ARG A 91 5.99 -1.24 8.72
CA ARG A 91 5.69 -0.50 9.96
C ARG A 91 4.85 -1.30 10.97
N GLY A 92 5.08 -2.61 11.06
CA GLY A 92 4.43 -3.49 12.04
C GLY A 92 3.23 -4.28 11.52
N ASP A 93 2.77 -4.04 10.29
CA ASP A 93 1.78 -4.92 9.64
C ASP A 93 2.44 -6.24 9.25
N ARG A 94 1.81 -7.36 9.63
CA ARG A 94 2.24 -8.70 9.22
C ARG A 94 1.94 -8.89 7.74
N VAL A 95 2.94 -9.31 6.97
CA VAL A 95 2.78 -9.73 5.58
C VAL A 95 2.46 -11.22 5.58
N ASN A 96 1.32 -11.59 4.99
CA ASN A 96 0.95 -12.99 4.78
C ASN A 96 1.33 -13.40 3.35
N TYR A 97 1.86 -14.61 3.20
CA TYR A 97 2.24 -15.16 1.90
C TYR A 97 1.31 -16.32 1.56
N VAL A 98 0.82 -16.30 0.31
CA VAL A 98 0.03 -17.38 -0.25
C VAL A 98 0.78 -17.92 -1.45
N LEU A 99 1.18 -19.20 -1.37
CA LEU A 99 1.80 -19.89 -2.50
C LEU A 99 0.71 -20.60 -3.30
N GLN A 100 0.56 -20.23 -4.58
CA GLN A 100 -0.33 -20.91 -5.50
C GLN A 100 0.50 -21.71 -6.50
N VAL A 101 0.13 -22.98 -6.70
CA VAL A 101 0.83 -23.91 -7.59
C VAL A 101 -0.15 -24.47 -8.60
N LEU A 102 0.26 -24.47 -9.86
CA LEU A 102 -0.42 -25.19 -10.94
C LEU A 102 0.39 -26.44 -11.28
N VAL A 103 -0.22 -27.63 -11.23
CA VAL A 103 0.47 -28.89 -11.53
C VAL A 103 -0.05 -29.45 -12.85
N GLY A 104 0.83 -29.61 -13.85
CA GLY A 104 0.52 -30.25 -15.12
C GLY A 104 -0.38 -29.42 -16.05
N ARG A 105 -1.50 -30.02 -16.52
CA ARG A 105 -2.51 -29.37 -17.39
C ARG A 105 -3.77 -28.94 -16.62
N GLU A 106 -3.76 -29.04 -15.30
CA GLU A 106 -4.87 -28.57 -14.49
C GLU A 106 -5.07 -27.07 -14.71
N SER A 107 -6.33 -26.61 -14.73
CA SER A 107 -6.67 -25.19 -14.90
C SER A 107 -6.93 -24.48 -13.57
N GLU A 108 -6.92 -25.22 -12.46
CA GLU A 108 -7.18 -24.70 -11.12
C GLU A 108 -5.89 -24.62 -10.29
N TYR A 109 -5.66 -23.45 -9.71
CA TYR A 109 -4.54 -23.22 -8.79
C TYR A 109 -4.81 -23.91 -7.46
N LYS A 110 -3.83 -24.69 -6.99
CA LYS A 110 -3.85 -25.25 -5.64
C LYS A 110 -3.12 -24.28 -4.71
N GLN A 111 -3.85 -23.80 -3.69
CA GLN A 111 -3.27 -22.97 -2.64
C GLN A 111 -2.53 -23.87 -1.64
N VAL A 112 -1.25 -23.63 -1.45
CA VAL A 112 -0.45 -24.34 -0.45
C VAL A 112 -0.15 -23.38 0.70
N THR A 113 -0.75 -23.67 1.84
CA THR A 113 -0.59 -22.86 3.05
C THR A 113 0.60 -23.37 3.84
N HIS A 114 1.65 -22.54 3.90
CA HIS A 114 2.72 -22.59 4.92
C HIS A 114 3.38 -23.97 5.12
N THR A 115 4.13 -24.45 4.13
CA THR A 115 5.24 -25.36 4.41
C THR A 115 6.35 -25.10 3.40
N HIS A 116 7.58 -24.92 3.88
CA HIS A 116 8.78 -24.64 3.07
C HIS A 116 9.12 -25.74 2.04
N THR A 117 8.32 -26.79 1.92
CA THR A 117 8.61 -27.96 1.09
C THR A 117 7.33 -28.39 0.37
N LEU A 118 7.35 -28.39 -0.95
CA LEU A 118 6.29 -28.94 -1.79
C LEU A 118 6.67 -30.36 -2.21
N SER A 119 5.79 -31.33 -1.95
CA SER A 119 6.05 -32.75 -2.24
C SER A 119 5.64 -33.21 -3.64
N SER A 120 5.14 -32.30 -4.50
CA SER A 120 4.75 -32.63 -5.88
C SER A 120 4.86 -31.40 -6.79
N CYS A 121 5.96 -31.27 -7.51
CA CYS A 121 6.09 -30.34 -8.63
C CYS A 121 6.65 -31.08 -9.84
N GLU A 122 5.77 -31.43 -10.78
CA GLU A 122 6.19 -31.83 -12.12
C GLU A 122 6.61 -30.59 -12.92
N ASP A 123 7.43 -30.78 -13.95
CA ASP A 123 8.24 -29.84 -14.76
C ASP A 123 7.63 -28.47 -15.21
N ARG A 124 6.41 -28.10 -14.82
CA ARG A 124 5.76 -26.81 -15.14
C ARG A 124 4.87 -26.28 -14.01
N CYS A 125 5.47 -25.99 -12.86
CA CYS A 125 4.78 -25.21 -11.83
C CYS A 125 4.81 -23.71 -12.17
N ILE A 126 3.64 -23.12 -12.42
CA ILE A 126 3.48 -21.66 -12.53
C ILE A 126 3.04 -21.13 -11.16
N PHE A 127 3.83 -20.21 -10.59
CA PHE A 127 3.58 -19.63 -9.27
C PHE A 127 2.98 -18.24 -9.41
N TYR A 128 1.80 -18.05 -8.83
CA TYR A 128 1.17 -16.73 -8.68
C TYR A 128 1.27 -16.31 -7.21
N TYR A 129 1.60 -15.03 -7.00
CA TYR A 129 1.65 -14.42 -5.68
C TYR A 129 0.57 -13.33 -5.63
N ASP A 130 -0.38 -13.45 -4.71
CA ASP A 130 -1.38 -12.41 -4.49
C ASP A 130 -1.12 -11.77 -3.11
N LEU A 131 -0.75 -10.50 -3.12
CA LEU A 131 -0.64 -9.68 -1.92
C LEU A 131 -2.06 -9.25 -1.58
N ILE A 132 -2.77 -10.07 -0.79
CA ILE A 132 -4.07 -9.69 -0.25
C ILE A 132 -3.84 -8.56 0.77
N SER A 133 -3.75 -7.32 0.29
CA SER A 133 -4.05 -6.17 1.13
C SER A 133 -5.53 -6.27 1.45
N GLN A 134 -5.86 -6.66 2.68
CA GLN A 134 -7.23 -6.55 3.16
C GLN A 134 -7.62 -5.06 3.14
N LEU A 135 -8.28 -4.66 2.07
CA LEU A 135 -9.04 -3.43 1.95
C LEU A 135 -10.32 -3.64 2.73
N SER A 136 -10.36 -3.18 3.97
CA SER A 136 -11.62 -2.82 4.61
C SER A 136 -12.00 -1.42 4.14
N LEU A 137 -13.04 -1.35 3.30
CA LEU A 137 -13.84 -0.15 3.03
C LEU A 137 -14.69 0.20 4.27
#